data_AF-A0AAU4B0H8-F1
#
_entry.id   AF-A0AAU4B0H8-F1
#
_cell.length_a   1.000
_cell.length_b   1.000
_cell.length_c   1.000
_cell.angle_alpha   90.00
_cell.angle_beta   90.00
_cell.angle_gamma   90.00
#
_symmetry.space_group_name_H-M   'P 1'
#
loop_
_entity.id
_entity.type
_entity.pdbx_description
1 polymer ?
#
loop_
_entity_poly.entity_id
_entity_poly.type
_entity_poly.pdbx_seq_one_letter_code
_entity_poly.pdbx_strand_id
1 'polypeptide(L)'
;MTLSLTDPRSPSGSPMPALPLLRQRFPLATPSGRIEILSEEIDSFCYDDCAGHPTWFEPAEWLRGDLSDRFPLHLISNQPAARPHSQYDGTVEFCR
;
A
#
# COMPACT_ATOMS: atom_id res chain seq x y z
N MET A 1 -12.33 3.35 -31.88
CA MET A 1 -13.31 3.61 -30.80
C MET A 1 -12.54 4.25 -29.67
N THR A 2 -12.56 5.57 -29.57
CA THR A 2 -11.77 6.32 -28.58
C THR A 2 -12.63 6.53 -27.35
N LEU A 3 -12.30 5.89 -26.23
CA LEU A 3 -12.95 6.14 -24.95
C LEU A 3 -12.51 7.52 -24.45
N SER A 4 -13.37 8.54 -24.57
CA SER A 4 -13.12 9.82 -23.90
C SER A 4 -13.45 9.66 -22.42
N LEU A 5 -12.44 9.68 -21.54
CA LEU A 5 -12.65 9.78 -20.10
C LEU A 5 -13.14 11.18 -19.74
N THR A 6 -14.40 11.27 -19.37
CA THR A 6 -15.07 12.48 -18.87
C THR A 6 -14.82 12.65 -17.37
N ASP A 7 -14.67 13.88 -16.87
CA ASP A 7 -14.51 14.12 -15.42
C ASP A 7 -15.86 13.93 -14.70
N PRO A 8 -15.99 12.92 -13.81
CA PRO A 8 -17.24 12.66 -13.10
C PRO A 8 -17.63 13.77 -12.10
N ARG A 9 -16.70 14.69 -11.79
CA ARG A 9 -16.95 15.85 -10.92
C ARG A 9 -17.36 17.09 -11.68
N SER A 10 -17.29 17.07 -13.02
CA SER A 10 -17.72 18.18 -13.87
C SER A 10 -19.22 18.07 -14.17
N PRO A 11 -20.08 18.99 -13.70
CA PRO A 11 -21.52 18.95 -13.99
C PRO A 11 -21.84 19.06 -15.50
N SER A 12 -20.90 19.60 -16.30
CA SER A 12 -21.01 19.72 -17.76
C SER A 12 -20.38 18.56 -18.56
N GLY A 13 -19.80 17.54 -17.92
CA GLY A 13 -19.09 16.48 -18.63
C GLY A 13 -17.84 16.96 -19.37
N SER A 14 -17.07 17.87 -18.77
CA SER A 14 -15.78 18.31 -19.32
C SER A 14 -14.80 17.13 -19.41
N PRO A 15 -13.88 17.11 -20.38
CA PRO A 15 -12.84 16.08 -20.45
C PRO A 15 -11.96 16.11 -19.20
N MET A 16 -11.47 14.95 -18.77
CA MET A 16 -10.52 14.87 -17.66
C MET A 16 -9.33 15.81 -17.90
N PRO A 17 -8.97 16.67 -16.94
CA PRO A 17 -7.83 17.55 -17.11
C PRO A 17 -6.54 16.73 -17.23
N ALA A 18 -5.60 17.21 -18.04
CA ALA A 18 -4.28 16.59 -18.15
C ALA A 18 -3.62 16.51 -16.76
N LEU A 19 -2.86 15.44 -16.50
CA LEU A 19 -2.18 15.19 -15.22
C LEU A 19 -1.43 16.42 -14.65
N PRO A 20 -0.73 17.25 -15.45
CA PRO A 20 -0.09 18.46 -14.93
C PRO A 20 -1.08 19.47 -14.33
N LEU A 21 -2.23 19.66 -14.96
CA LEU A 21 -3.29 20.56 -14.47
C LEU A 21 -4.00 19.97 -13.26
N LEU A 22 -4.18 18.64 -13.22
CA LEU A 22 -4.75 17.95 -12.06
C LEU A 22 -3.92 18.20 -10.79
N ARG A 23 -2.58 18.06 -10.89
CA ARG A 23 -1.66 18.29 -9.76
C ARG A 23 -1.69 19.72 -9.23
N GLN A 24 -1.85 20.71 -10.11
CA GLN A 24 -1.92 22.11 -9.70
C GLN A 24 -3.27 22.47 -9.06
N ARG A 25 -4.36 21.89 -9.56
CA ARG A 25 -5.72 22.17 -9.06
C ARG A 25 -6.04 21.39 -7.79
N PHE A 26 -5.46 20.20 -7.63
CA PHE A 26 -5.69 19.27 -6.51
C PHE A 26 -4.35 18.71 -6.02
N PRO A 27 -3.50 19.51 -5.35
CA PRO A 27 -2.25 19.02 -4.80
C PRO A 27 -2.49 17.97 -3.72
N LEU A 28 -1.56 17.03 -3.58
CA LEU A 28 -1.57 16.08 -2.45
C LEU A 28 -1.09 16.77 -1.17
N ALA A 29 -1.45 16.23 -0.02
CA ALA A 29 -0.97 16.68 1.28
C ALA A 29 0.45 16.14 1.58
N THR A 30 1.39 16.42 0.67
CA THR A 30 2.82 16.11 0.78
C THR A 30 3.64 17.39 0.65
N PRO A 31 4.89 17.45 1.14
CA PRO A 31 5.73 18.64 1.02
C PRO A 31 5.83 19.20 -0.40
N SER A 32 5.94 18.33 -1.41
CA SER A 32 5.99 18.73 -2.82
C SER A 32 4.64 18.95 -3.50
N GLY A 33 3.53 18.60 -2.83
CA GLY A 33 2.18 18.56 -3.42
C GLY A 33 1.98 17.44 -4.45
N ARG A 34 2.93 16.49 -4.55
CA ARG A 34 2.96 15.39 -5.53
C ARG A 34 3.19 14.05 -4.84
N ILE A 35 3.11 12.95 -5.60
CA ILE A 35 3.59 11.65 -5.13
C ILE A 35 5.12 11.72 -5.04
N GLU A 36 5.66 11.43 -3.87
CA GLU A 36 7.09 11.47 -3.58
C GLU A 36 7.67 10.07 -3.72
N ILE A 37 8.58 9.89 -4.69
CA ILE A 37 9.35 8.65 -4.84
C ILE A 37 10.50 8.62 -3.83
N LEU A 38 11.02 9.79 -3.49
CA LEU A 38 12.00 10.05 -2.44
C LEU A 38 11.39 11.04 -1.46
N SER A 39 11.47 10.75 -0.16
CA SER A 39 11.16 11.67 0.93
C SER A 39 12.45 12.11 1.61
N GLU A 40 12.85 13.37 1.40
CA GLU A 40 14.02 13.97 2.04
C GLU A 40 13.87 14.05 3.56
N GLU A 41 12.64 14.23 4.05
CA GLU A 41 12.32 14.27 5.47
C GLU A 41 12.61 12.92 6.14
N ILE A 42 12.13 11.80 5.56
CA ILE A 42 12.42 10.45 6.07
C ILE A 42 13.93 10.15 6.00
N ASP A 43 14.58 10.49 4.89
CA ASP A 43 16.02 10.26 4.70
C ASP A 43 16.86 10.98 5.76
N SER A 44 16.44 12.18 6.18
CA SER A 44 17.13 12.99 7.20
C SER A 44 17.16 12.36 8.59
N PHE A 45 16.27 11.39 8.88
CA PHE A 45 16.25 10.69 10.17
C PHE A 45 17.35 9.63 10.27
N CYS A 46 17.98 9.24 9.16
CA CYS A 46 19.07 8.26 9.12
C CYS A 46 18.73 6.94 9.84
N TYR A 47 17.49 6.45 9.70
CA TYR A 47 17.10 5.14 10.21
C TYR A 47 17.80 4.03 9.44
N ASP A 48 18.23 2.98 10.15
CA ASP A 48 18.91 1.82 9.60
C ASP A 48 17.95 0.85 8.87
N ASP A 49 16.67 0.88 9.23
CA ASP A 49 15.62 0.01 8.71
C ASP A 49 14.58 0.73 7.82
N CYS A 50 14.74 2.04 7.58
CA CYS A 50 13.78 2.85 6.84
C CYS A 50 14.49 3.95 6.02
N ALA A 51 14.70 3.68 4.73
CA ALA A 51 15.31 4.63 3.79
C ALA A 51 14.27 5.63 3.23
N GLY A 52 14.73 6.80 2.77
CA GLY A 52 13.87 7.82 2.15
C GLY A 52 13.21 7.40 0.83
N HIS A 53 13.60 6.25 0.25
CA HIS A 53 13.01 5.68 -0.95
C HIS A 53 12.87 4.15 -0.82
N PRO A 54 12.05 3.49 -1.66
CA PRO A 54 11.89 2.04 -1.63
C PRO A 54 13.23 1.32 -1.71
N THR A 55 13.51 0.49 -0.71
CA THR A 55 14.76 -0.25 -0.53
C THR A 55 14.44 -1.62 0.06
N TRP A 56 15.20 -2.65 -0.30
CA TRP A 56 15.07 -3.98 0.27
C TRP A 56 15.86 -4.09 1.57
N PHE A 57 15.20 -4.53 2.64
CA PHE A 57 15.82 -4.88 3.92
C PHE A 57 15.57 -6.35 4.19
N GLU A 58 16.59 -7.07 4.66
CA GLU A 58 16.44 -8.49 4.97
C GLU A 58 15.54 -8.67 6.22
N PRO A 59 14.47 -9.49 6.16
CA PRO A 59 13.65 -9.77 7.33
C PRO A 59 14.39 -10.56 8.40
N ALA A 60 13.98 -10.41 9.66
CA ALA A 60 14.54 -11.18 10.77
C ALA A 60 14.41 -12.71 10.58
N GLU A 61 13.28 -13.17 10.02
CA GLU A 61 13.01 -14.58 9.73
C GLU A 61 12.28 -14.71 8.39
N TRP A 62 12.79 -15.56 7.49
CA TRP A 62 12.15 -15.85 6.20
C TRP A 62 12.64 -17.18 5.62
N LEU A 63 11.96 -17.67 4.58
CA LEU A 63 12.18 -19.00 4.00
C LEU A 63 13.61 -19.24 3.47
N ARG A 64 14.41 -18.19 3.25
CA ARG A 64 15.80 -18.29 2.79
C ARG A 64 16.81 -17.69 3.77
N GLY A 65 16.39 -17.37 4.99
CA GLY A 65 17.29 -16.91 6.04
C GLY A 65 17.99 -18.06 6.74
N ASP A 66 18.96 -17.72 7.59
CA ASP A 66 19.83 -18.66 8.33
C ASP A 66 19.05 -19.67 9.19
N LEU A 67 17.83 -19.33 9.60
CA LEU A 67 16.99 -20.16 10.45
C LEU A 67 16.20 -21.23 9.69
N SER A 68 16.16 -21.16 8.36
CA SER A 68 15.34 -22.05 7.52
C SER A 68 15.76 -23.53 7.61
N ASP A 69 17.04 -23.83 7.84
CA ASP A 69 17.52 -25.20 8.05
C ASP A 69 16.95 -25.84 9.34
N ARG A 70 16.73 -25.03 10.38
CA ARG A 70 16.17 -25.50 11.66
C ARG A 70 14.63 -25.46 11.66
N PHE A 71 14.06 -24.44 11.03
CA PHE A 71 12.62 -24.19 10.97
C PHE A 71 12.19 -24.04 9.50
N PRO A 72 11.93 -25.16 8.80
CA PRO A 72 11.79 -25.16 7.33
C PRO A 72 10.41 -24.71 6.83
N LEU A 73 9.46 -24.45 7.73
CA LEU A 73 8.09 -24.08 7.37
C LEU A 73 7.85 -22.60 7.69
N HIS A 74 7.30 -21.88 6.72
CA HIS A 74 6.84 -20.51 6.91
C HIS A 74 5.34 -20.50 7.25
N LEU A 75 4.98 -19.89 8.37
CA LEU A 75 3.59 -19.80 8.81
C LEU A 75 2.86 -18.68 8.06
N ILE A 76 1.84 -19.04 7.28
CA ILE A 76 0.94 -18.07 6.64
C ILE A 76 -0.28 -17.85 7.54
N SER A 77 -0.35 -16.69 8.19
CA SER A 77 -1.47 -16.29 9.07
C SER A 77 -2.42 -15.33 8.35
N ASN A 78 -3.03 -15.76 7.25
CA ASN A 78 -3.97 -14.92 6.51
C ASN A 78 -5.29 -14.73 7.27
N GLN A 79 -6.01 -13.65 6.98
CA GLN A 79 -7.35 -13.44 7.53
C GLN A 79 -8.31 -14.56 7.03
N PRO A 80 -9.15 -15.12 7.92
CA PRO A 80 -10.10 -16.18 7.54
C PRO A 80 -11.21 -15.62 6.63
N ALA A 81 -11.66 -16.44 5.67
CA ALA A 81 -12.61 -15.98 4.65
C ALA A 81 -14.02 -15.64 5.20
N ALA A 82 -14.46 -16.35 6.21
CA ALA A 82 -15.82 -16.28 6.73
C ALA A 82 -15.95 -15.42 8.00
N ARG A 83 -14.84 -14.86 8.51
CA ARG A 83 -14.84 -14.15 9.80
C ARG A 83 -13.89 -12.97 9.77
N PRO A 84 -14.29 -11.81 10.31
CA PRO A 84 -13.36 -10.71 10.53
C PRO A 84 -12.60 -10.94 11.83
N HIS A 85 -11.28 -11.18 11.71
CA HIS A 85 -10.41 -11.41 12.86
C HIS A 85 -10.93 -12.53 13.77
N SER A 86 -11.08 -12.26 15.08
CA SER A 86 -11.62 -13.21 16.06
C SER A 86 -13.13 -13.07 16.31
N GLN A 87 -13.81 -12.20 15.55
CA GLN A 87 -15.25 -12.07 15.70
C GLN A 87 -15.91 -13.38 15.27
N TYR A 88 -16.89 -13.82 16.05
CA TYR A 88 -17.62 -15.09 15.84
C TYR A 88 -16.80 -16.38 16.06
N ASP A 89 -15.58 -16.31 16.62
CA ASP A 89 -14.80 -17.51 16.97
C ASP A 89 -15.40 -18.33 18.12
N GLY A 90 -16.15 -17.67 19.02
CA GLY A 90 -16.84 -18.32 20.14
C GLY A 90 -18.27 -18.79 19.80
N THR A 91 -18.79 -18.45 18.63
CA THR A 91 -20.12 -18.88 18.19
C THR A 91 -20.01 -20.21 17.44
N VAL A 92 -20.66 -21.25 17.98
CA VAL A 92 -20.84 -22.54 17.32
C VAL A 92 -21.87 -22.45 16.21
N GLU A 93 -21.60 -21.69 15.15
CA GLU A 93 -22.27 -21.89 13.87
C GLU A 93 -21.27 -22.06 12.74
N PHE A 94 -21.46 -23.17 12.04
CA PHE A 94 -20.67 -23.66 10.95
C PHE A 94 -21.06 -22.87 9.70
N CYS A 95 -20.14 -22.10 9.12
CA CYS A 95 -20.29 -21.66 7.73
C CYS A 95 -20.23 -22.93 6.86
N ARG A 96 -21.40 -23.43 6.46
CA ARG A 96 -21.52 -24.32 5.30
C ARG A 96 -21.29 -23.52 4.02
#